data_AF-A0A3L9M770-F1
#
_entry.id   AF-A0A3L9M770-F1
#
_cell.length_a   1.000
_cell.length_b   1.000
_cell.length_c   1.000
_cell.angle_alpha   90.00
_cell.angle_beta   90.00
_cell.angle_gamma   90.00
#
_symmetry.space_group_name_H-M   'P 1'
#
loop_
_entity.id
_entity.type
_entity.pdbx_description
1 polymer ?
#
loop_
_entity_poly.entity_id
_entity_poly.type
_entity_poly.pdbx_seq_one_letter_code
_entity_poly.pdbx_strand_id
1 'polypeptide(L)' 'MKETIKAKENHFLKYWERRFDLILQQNTNWNKLYFSLNKDIFPETIDIDYFCIKHSQELNLKFNYKVDQDAKHYNITITK' A
#
# COMPACT_ATOMS: atom_id res chain seq x y z
N MET A 1 15.48 -17.46 -14.35
CA MET A 1 15.68 -17.49 -12.89
C MET A 1 14.32 -17.24 -12.25
N LYS A 2 13.70 -18.22 -11.59
CA LYS A 2 12.41 -18.00 -10.92
C LYS A 2 12.69 -17.14 -9.68
N GLU A 3 12.27 -15.88 -9.66
CA GLU A 3 12.16 -15.16 -8.39
C GLU A 3 11.32 -16.03 -7.44
N THR A 4 11.85 -16.29 -6.26
CA THR A 4 11.10 -16.98 -5.22
C THR A 4 9.93 -16.09 -4.79
N ILE A 5 8.80 -16.70 -4.39
CA ILE A 5 7.61 -15.97 -3.93
C ILE A 5 7.97 -14.89 -2.90
N LYS A 6 8.86 -15.24 -1.96
CA LYS A 6 9.42 -14.35 -0.94
C LYS A 6 10.20 -13.15 -1.50
N ALA A 7 10.90 -13.30 -2.64
CA ALA A 7 11.61 -12.19 -3.27
C ALA A 7 10.62 -11.17 -3.86
N LYS A 8 9.54 -11.64 -4.49
CA LYS A 8 8.48 -10.79 -5.04
C LYS A 8 7.74 -10.00 -3.96
N GLU A 9 7.39 -10.67 -2.86
CA GLU A 9 6.78 -10.02 -1.69
C GLU A 9 7.67 -8.92 -1.13
N ASN A 10 8.94 -9.24 -0.87
CA ASN A 10 9.89 -8.28 -0.32
C ASN A 10 10.12 -7.10 -1.26
N HIS A 11 10.19 -7.35 -2.57
CA HIS A 11 10.33 -6.29 -3.57
C HIS A 11 9.09 -5.37 -3.56
N PHE A 12 7.89 -5.96 -3.54
CA PHE A 12 6.64 -5.21 -3.49
C PHE A 12 6.53 -4.31 -2.26
N LEU A 13 6.80 -4.88 -1.07
CA LEU A 13 6.72 -4.13 0.19
C LEU A 13 7.77 -3.02 0.25
N LYS A 14 9.02 -3.30 -0.13
CA LYS A 14 10.09 -2.28 -0.18
C LYS A 14 9.80 -1.15 -1.17
N TYR A 15 9.17 -1.47 -2.30
CA TYR A 15 8.74 -0.45 -3.25
C TYR A 15 7.74 0.51 -2.59
N TRP A 16 6.74 -0.02 -1.87
CA TRP A 16 5.73 0.79 -1.21
C TRP A 16 6.25 1.54 0.01
N GLU A 17 7.12 0.94 0.81
CA GLU A 17 7.86 1.61 1.90
C GLU A 17 8.55 2.88 1.35
N ARG A 18 9.35 2.75 0.28
CA ARG A 18 10.01 3.90 -0.35
C ARG A 18 9.04 4.92 -0.93
N ARG A 19 7.89 4.49 -1.47
CA ARG A 19 6.87 5.41 -2.00
C ARG A 19 6.22 6.21 -0.88
N PHE A 20 5.90 5.58 0.25
CA PHE A 20 5.35 6.29 1.41
C PHE A 20 6.37 7.27 1.98
N ASP A 21 7.63 6.88 2.14
CA ASP A 21 8.69 7.80 2.60
C ASP A 21 8.75 9.07 1.75
N LEU A 22 8.74 8.93 0.43
CA LEU A 22 8.74 10.08 -0.49
C LEU A 22 7.49 10.95 -0.33
N ILE A 23 6.31 10.35 -0.23
CA ILE A 23 5.05 11.08 -0.06
C ILE A 23 5.05 11.86 1.26
N LEU A 24 5.49 11.22 2.35
CA LEU A 24 5.53 11.77 3.69
C LEU A 24 6.58 12.87 3.84
N GLN A 25 7.73 12.74 3.18
CA GLN A 25 8.78 13.76 3.16
C GLN A 25 8.39 14.98 2.33
N GLN A 26 7.74 14.77 1.18
CA GLN A 26 7.38 15.86 0.27
C GLN A 26 6.11 16.60 0.72
N ASN A 27 5.23 15.97 1.49
CA ASN A 27 4.01 16.57 2.00
C ASN A 27 3.96 16.47 3.52
N THR A 28 4.24 17.56 4.22
CA THR A 28 4.12 17.62 5.69
C THR A 28 2.74 18.11 6.15
N ASN A 29 2.01 18.82 5.29
CA ASN A 29 0.77 19.53 5.66
C ASN A 29 -0.54 18.84 5.20
N TRP A 30 -0.57 17.51 5.26
CA TRP A 30 -1.79 16.72 4.99
C TRP A 30 -2.30 16.09 6.28
N ASN A 31 -3.63 16.01 6.40
CA ASN A 31 -4.31 15.18 7.40
C ASN A 31 -4.85 13.90 6.77
N LYS A 32 -5.10 13.89 5.45
CA LYS A 32 -5.66 12.76 4.73
C LYS A 32 -5.08 12.64 3.32
N LEU A 33 -4.69 11.43 2.93
CA LEU A 33 -4.22 11.09 1.59
C LEU A 33 -5.16 10.06 0.96
N TYR A 34 -5.35 10.19 -0.35
CA TYR A 34 -6.19 9.29 -1.14
C TYR A 34 -5.44 8.81 -2.36
N PHE A 35 -5.52 7.51 -2.65
CA PHE A 35 -4.98 6.92 -3.87
C PHE A 35 -5.70 5.62 -4.20
N SER A 36 -5.64 5.23 -5.47
CA SER A 36 -6.24 4.00 -5.98
C SER A 36 -5.15 3.03 -6.39
N LEU A 37 -5.27 1.76 -5.98
CA LEU A 37 -4.39 0.67 -6.38
C LEU A 37 -5.15 -0.33 -7.23
N ASN A 38 -4.59 -0.71 -8.39
CA ASN A 38 -5.10 -1.85 -9.13
C ASN A 38 -4.79 -3.15 -8.35
N LYS A 39 -5.75 -4.05 -8.23
CA LYS A 39 -5.58 -5.37 -7.60
C LYS A 39 -4.49 -6.22 -8.26
N ASP A 40 -4.30 -6.08 -9.57
CA ASP A 40 -3.35 -6.89 -10.35
C ASP A 40 -1.88 -6.63 -10.00
N ILE A 41 -1.57 -5.57 -9.25
CA ILE A 41 -0.20 -5.26 -8.81
C ILE A 41 0.21 -6.06 -7.57
N PHE A 42 -0.75 -6.65 -6.87
CA PHE A 42 -0.49 -7.39 -5.63
C PHE A 42 0.11 -8.76 -5.95
N PRO A 43 1.20 -9.17 -5.27
CA PRO A 43 1.64 -10.56 -5.30
C PRO A 43 0.52 -11.50 -4.82
N GLU A 44 0.48 -12.72 -5.33
CA GLU A 44 -0.54 -13.74 -4.99
C GLU A 44 -0.67 -14.01 -3.47
N THR A 45 0.38 -13.72 -2.71
CA THR A 45 0.48 -13.97 -1.27
C THR A 45 0.23 -12.74 -0.40
N ILE A 46 0.03 -11.57 -1.00
CA ILE A 46 -0.27 -10.32 -0.28
C ILE A 46 -1.66 -9.86 -0.66
N ASP A 47 -2.57 -9.83 0.31
CA ASP A 47 -3.84 -9.14 0.16
C ASP A 47 -3.77 -7.69 0.65
N ILE A 48 -4.85 -6.96 0.40
CA ILE A 48 -4.97 -5.55 0.76
C ILE A 48 -5.02 -5.35 2.28
N ASP A 49 -5.55 -6.31 3.03
CA ASP A 49 -5.64 -6.23 4.49
C ASP A 49 -4.25 -6.27 5.11
N TYR A 50 -3.44 -7.25 4.71
CA TYR A 50 -2.04 -7.36 5.12
C TYR A 50 -1.25 -6.11 4.74
N PHE A 51 -1.41 -5.62 3.51
CA PHE A 51 -0.76 -4.38 3.05
C PHE A 51 -1.11 -3.18 3.93
N CYS A 52 -2.39 -2.97 4.21
CA CYS A 52 -2.84 -1.86 5.05
C CYS A 52 -2.36 -1.99 6.50
N ILE A 53 -2.45 -3.19 7.10
CA ILE A 53 -2.01 -3.42 8.49
C ILE A 53 -0.51 -3.18 8.62
N LYS A 54 0.30 -3.76 7.73
CA LYS A 54 1.75 -3.64 7.78
C LYS A 54 2.18 -2.17 7.73
N HIS A 55 1.74 -1.43 6.72
CA HIS A 55 2.15 -0.03 6.57
C HIS A 55 1.50 0.90 7.60
N SER A 56 0.31 0.57 8.12
CA SER A 56 -0.29 1.30 9.24
C SER A 56 0.58 1.24 10.49
N GLN A 57 1.10 0.04 10.82
CA GLN A 57 1.98 -0.17 11.97
C GLN A 57 3.34 0.50 11.77
N GLU A 58 3.95 0.33 10.59
CA GLU A 58 5.28 0.89 10.30
C GLU A 58 5.29 2.42 10.32
N LEU A 59 4.24 3.05 9.79
CA LEU A 59 4.17 4.50 9.65
C LEU A 59 3.45 5.19 10.82
N ASN A 60 2.83 4.42 11.72
CA ASN A 60 1.93 4.90 12.77
C ASN A 60 0.81 5.80 12.19
N LEU A 61 0.15 5.32 11.14
CA LEU A 61 -0.92 6.01 10.41
C LEU A 61 -2.13 5.10 10.26
N LYS A 62 -3.32 5.68 10.10
CA LYS A 62 -4.55 4.91 9.86
C LYS A 62 -4.78 4.68 8.37
N PHE A 63 -4.67 3.44 7.92
CA PHE A 63 -5.01 3.01 6.56
C PHE A 63 -6.43 2.44 6.54
N ASN A 64 -7.25 2.87 5.58
CA ASN A 64 -8.55 2.26 5.27
C ASN A 64 -8.65 2.07 3.76
N TYR A 65 -9.41 1.09 3.31
CA TYR A 65 -9.65 0.91 1.88
C TYR A 65 -11.12 0.58 1.58
N LYS A 66 -11.53 0.82 0.33
CA LYS A 66 -12.79 0.35 -0.23
C LYS A 66 -12.51 -0.29 -1.58
N VAL A 67 -13.28 -1.33 -1.91
CA VAL A 67 -13.29 -1.89 -3.27
C VAL A 67 -14.10 -0.95 -4.16
N ASP A 68 -13.54 -0.58 -5.31
CA ASP A 68 -14.25 0.25 -6.28
C ASP A 68 -15.39 -0.52 -6.98
N GLN A 69 -16.31 0.19 -7.63
CA GLN A 69 -17.49 -0.39 -8.28
C GLN A 69 -17.14 -1.38 -9.39
N ASP A 70 -16.01 -1.16 -10.07
CA ASP A 70 -15.49 -2.07 -11.09
C ASP A 70 -14.80 -3.32 -10.51
N ALA A 71 -14.67 -3.39 -9.18
CA ALA A 71 -13.95 -4.39 -8.43
C ALA A 71 -12.50 -4.63 -8.88
N LYS A 72 -11.89 -3.72 -9.64
CA LYS A 72 -10.49 -3.79 -10.09
C LYS A 72 -9.55 -2.99 -9.22
N HIS A 73 -10.08 -2.00 -8.50
CA HIS A 73 -9.28 -1.09 -7.71
C HIS A 73 -9.61 -1.15 -6.21
N TYR A 74 -8.59 -0.91 -5.39
CA TYR A 74 -8.72 -0.54 -3.99
C TYR A 74 -8.50 0.97 -3.85
N ASN A 75 -9.52 1.67 -3.36
CA ASN A 75 -9.45 3.08 -3.02
C ASN A 75 -8.97 3.21 -1.57
N ILE A 76 -7.71 3.58 -1.39
CA ILE A 76 -7.02 3.66 -0.10
C ILE A 76 -7.06 5.09 0.43
N THR A 77 -7.34 5.19 1.72
CA THR A 77 -7.35 6.42 2.49
C THR A 77 -6.38 6.29 3.66
N ILE A 78 -5.40 7.19 3.75
CA ILE A 78 -4.45 7.27 4.86
C ILE A 78 -4.74 8.52 5.67
N THR A 79 -4.78 8.40 7.00
CA THR A 79 -4.99 9.52 7.93
C THR A 79 -3.88 9.54 8.97
N LYS A 80 -3.41 10.73 9.36
CA LYS A 80 -2.51 10.93 10.50
C LYS A 80 -3.22 10.72 11.83
#